data_AF-A0A345QND1-F1
#
_entry.id   AF-A0A345QND1-F1
#
_cell.length_a   1.000
_cell.length_b   1.000
_cell.length_c   1.000
_cell.angle_alpha   90.00
_cell.angle_beta   90.00
_cell.angle_gamma   90.00
#
_symmetry.space_group_name_H-M   'P 1'
#
loop_
_entity.id
_entity.type
_entity.pdbx_description
1 polymer ?
#
loop_
_entity_poly.entity_id
_entity_poly.type
_entity_poly.pdbx_seq_one_letter_code
_entity_poly.pdbx_strand_id
1 'polypeptide(L)' 'MDGWGIDSIQDFEITPGSSDRIDLRNVSRITDFDDLIDTHLREVNGTVFITDQQGNSIRFNGVTLAELQSSEDFYIF' A
#
# COMPACT_ATOMS: atom_id res chain seq x y z
N MET A 1 1.84 14.16 -10.98
CA MET A 1 1.00 12.95 -10.91
C MET A 1 1.87 11.80 -11.32
N ASP A 2 2.02 10.82 -10.44
CA ASP A 2 2.92 9.67 -10.65
C ASP A 2 2.32 8.64 -11.64
N GLY A 3 1.03 8.79 -11.99
CA GLY A 3 0.46 8.28 -13.24
C GLY A 3 0.15 6.78 -13.30
N TRP A 4 0.00 6.12 -12.15
CA TRP A 4 -0.23 4.67 -12.06
C TRP A 4 -1.71 4.25 -12.11
N GLY A 5 -2.66 5.16 -11.86
CA GLY A 5 -4.09 4.89 -12.09
C GLY A 5 -4.76 4.11 -10.97
N ILE A 6 -5.72 3.26 -11.34
CA ILE A 6 -6.53 2.46 -10.40
C ILE A 6 -6.17 0.99 -10.59
N ASP A 7 -5.40 0.44 -9.67
CA ASP A 7 -4.85 -0.90 -9.73
C ASP A 7 -5.53 -1.83 -8.73
N SER A 8 -5.57 -3.13 -9.06
CA SER A 8 -5.98 -4.19 -8.14
C SER A 8 -4.95 -5.29 -8.14
N ILE A 9 -4.47 -5.63 -6.94
CA ILE A 9 -3.56 -6.74 -6.69
C ILE A 9 -4.36 -7.88 -6.05
N GLN A 10 -4.10 -9.10 -6.52
CA GLN A 10 -4.66 -10.34 -5.96
C GLN A 10 -3.49 -11.19 -5.48
N ASP A 11 -3.75 -12.03 -4.47
CA ASP A 11 -2.78 -13.01 -3.96
C ASP A 11 -1.47 -12.38 -3.44
N PHE A 12 -1.58 -11.19 -2.82
CA PHE A 12 -0.45 -10.54 -2.15
C PHE A 12 -0.24 -11.17 -0.78
N GLU A 13 0.93 -11.73 -0.53
CA GLU A 13 1.22 -12.42 0.73
C GLU A 13 2.18 -11.59 1.61
N ILE A 14 1.83 -11.41 2.88
CA ILE A 14 2.61 -10.61 3.86
C ILE A 14 3.04 -11.46 5.05
N THR A 15 3.15 -12.76 4.85
CA THR A 15 3.55 -13.69 5.89
C THR A 15 5.07 -13.64 6.07
N PRO A 16 5.60 -13.92 7.28
CA PRO A 16 7.03 -14.07 7.49
C PRO A 16 7.62 -15.11 6.51
N GLY A 17 8.52 -14.66 5.63
CA GLY A 17 9.09 -15.49 4.56
C GLY A 17 8.52 -15.25 3.16
N SER A 18 7.46 -14.44 3.04
CA SER A 18 6.98 -13.94 1.75
C SER A 18 8.04 -13.06 1.07
N SER A 19 8.14 -13.19 -0.25
CA SER A 19 8.96 -12.35 -1.12
C SER A 19 8.26 -11.08 -1.60
N ASP A 20 6.95 -10.96 -1.39
CA ASP A 20 6.17 -9.85 -1.93
C ASP A 20 6.50 -8.56 -1.17
N ARG A 21 6.71 -7.47 -1.92
CA ARG A 21 7.03 -6.15 -1.38
C ARG A 21 6.32 -5.06 -2.17
N ILE A 22 5.91 -4.01 -1.48
CA ILE A 22 5.29 -2.84 -2.10
C ILE A 22 6.37 -1.76 -2.23
N ASP A 23 6.70 -1.39 -3.47
CA ASP A 23 7.66 -0.32 -3.74
C ASP A 23 6.94 0.99 -4.07
N LEU A 24 7.03 1.96 -3.16
CA LEU A 24 6.43 3.29 -3.28
C LEU A 24 7.49 4.39 -3.42
N ARG A 25 8.77 4.05 -3.63
CA ARG A 25 9.87 5.02 -3.75
C ARG A 25 9.78 5.94 -4.97
N ASN A 26 8.74 5.84 -5.80
CA ASN A 26 8.51 6.81 -6.88
C ASN A 26 7.15 7.50 -6.74
N VAL A 27 6.46 7.29 -5.61
CA VAL A 27 5.20 7.94 -5.29
C VAL A 27 5.51 9.19 -4.49
N SER A 28 5.64 10.32 -5.19
CA SER A 28 6.11 11.60 -4.63
C SER A 28 5.22 12.17 -3.51
N ARG A 29 3.98 11.66 -3.41
CA ARG A 29 2.99 12.10 -2.43
C ARG A 29 3.05 11.38 -1.09
N ILE A 30 3.69 10.21 -1.02
CA ILE A 30 3.81 9.43 0.20
C ILE A 30 5.23 9.66 0.71
N THR A 31 5.38 10.47 1.76
CA THR A 31 6.68 11.04 2.12
C THR A 31 7.52 10.14 3.01
N ASP A 32 6.88 9.29 3.80
CA ASP A 32 7.51 8.30 4.68
C ASP A 32 6.46 7.25 5.11
N PHE A 33 6.87 6.31 5.96
CA PHE A 33 5.99 5.24 6.44
C PHE A 33 4.86 5.77 7.33
N ASP A 34 5.11 6.78 8.16
CA ASP A 34 4.07 7.34 9.03
C ASP A 34 2.99 8.02 8.18
N ASP A 35 3.37 8.79 7.17
CA ASP A 35 2.46 9.38 6.18
C ASP A 35 1.69 8.31 5.39
N LEU A 36 2.34 7.19 5.03
CA LEU A 36 1.66 6.05 4.42
C LEU A 36 0.52 5.55 5.32
N ILE A 37 0.81 5.24 6.58
CA ILE A 37 -0.17 4.66 7.52
C ILE A 37 -1.28 5.65 7.86
N ASP A 38 -0.94 6.91 8.14
CA ASP A 38 -1.88 7.91 8.64
C ASP A 38 -2.77 8.51 7.53
N THR A 39 -2.23 8.64 6.31
CA THR A 39 -2.84 9.48 5.27
C THR A 39 -3.26 8.69 4.02
N HIS A 40 -2.51 7.65 3.67
CA HIS A 40 -2.58 7.00 2.35
C HIS A 40 -3.12 5.57 2.39
N LEU A 41 -3.06 4.92 3.55
CA LEU A 41 -3.52 3.57 3.77
C LEU A 41 -4.90 3.57 4.45
N ARG A 42 -5.84 2.78 3.92
CA ARG A 42 -7.16 2.62 4.53
C ARG A 42 -7.73 1.23 4.30
N GLU A 43 -8.55 0.76 5.24
CA GLU A 43 -9.33 -0.46 5.07
C GLU A 43 -10.82 -0.13 4.91
N VAL A 44 -11.46 -0.72 3.91
CA VAL A 44 -12.91 -0.62 3.70
C VAL A 44 -13.46 -2.03 3.48
N ASN A 45 -14.34 -2.49 4.38
CA ASN A 45 -14.95 -3.82 4.32
C ASN A 45 -13.93 -4.97 4.17
N GLY A 46 -12.82 -4.95 4.92
CA GLY A 46 -11.81 -6.01 4.84
C GLY A 46 -10.90 -5.93 3.61
N THR A 47 -10.96 -4.83 2.86
CA THR A 47 -10.10 -4.59 1.68
C THR A 47 -9.21 -3.40 1.94
N VAL A 48 -7.90 -3.57 1.76
CA VAL A 48 -6.93 -2.48 1.93
C VAL A 48 -6.76 -1.70 0.64
N PHE A 49 -6.61 -0.38 0.79
CA PHE A 49 -6.33 0.55 -0.28
C PHE A 49 -5.13 1.43 0.07
N ILE A 50 -4.23 1.60 -0.89
CA ILE A 50 -3.26 2.71 -0.92
C ILE A 50 -3.80 3.74 -1.91
N THR A 51 -3.82 5.02 -1.57
CA THR A 51 -4.23 6.09 -2.49
C THR A 51 -3.22 7.21 -2.50
N ASP A 52 -2.98 7.84 -3.65
CA ASP A 52 -2.22 9.10 -3.68
C ASP A 52 -3.09 10.32 -3.34
N GLN A 53 -4.36 10.16 -3.02
CA GLN A 53 -5.33 11.26 -2.83
C GLN A 53 -5.48 12.20 -4.04
N GLN A 54 -5.08 11.79 -5.23
CA GLN A 54 -5.19 12.53 -6.49
C GLN A 54 -5.89 11.72 -7.58
N GLY A 55 -6.55 10.63 -7.19
CA GLY A 55 -7.34 9.76 -8.07
C GLY A 55 -6.66 8.43 -8.37
N ASN A 56 -5.42 8.22 -7.94
CA ASN A 56 -4.76 6.93 -8.05
C ASN A 56 -5.04 6.10 -6.78
N SER A 57 -5.30 4.80 -6.96
CA SER A 57 -5.50 3.86 -5.84
C SER A 57 -5.12 2.41 -6.17
N ILE A 58 -4.42 1.75 -5.26
CA ILE A 58 -4.09 0.33 -5.32
C ILE A 58 -5.01 -0.39 -4.33
N ARG A 59 -5.76 -1.39 -4.81
CA ARG A 59 -6.59 -2.26 -3.99
C ARG A 59 -5.89 -3.60 -3.75
N PHE A 60 -5.81 -4.04 -2.50
CA PHE A 60 -5.32 -5.36 -2.14
C PHE A 60 -6.50 -6.27 -1.76
N ASN A 61 -6.65 -7.39 -2.45
CA ASN A 61 -7.65 -8.41 -2.10
C ASN A 61 -6.99 -9.51 -1.27
N GLY A 62 -7.60 -9.85 -0.13
CA GLY A 62 -7.10 -10.91 0.74
C GLY A 62 -6.07 -10.45 1.77
N VAL A 63 -5.86 -9.13 1.90
CA VAL A 63 -4.96 -8.51 2.88
C VAL A 63 -5.76 -7.55 3.74
N THR A 64 -5.49 -7.58 5.04
CA THR A 64 -6.02 -6.67 6.05
C THR A 64 -5.00 -5.62 6.44
N LEU A 65 -5.46 -4.49 7.00
CA LEU A 65 -4.58 -3.44 7.47
C LEU A 65 -3.69 -3.92 8.63
N ALA A 66 -4.22 -4.82 9.45
CA ALA A 66 -3.50 -5.43 10.56
C ALA A 66 -2.30 -6.27 10.10
N GLU A 67 -2.32 -6.79 8.87
CA GLU A 67 -1.19 -7.51 8.27
C GLU A 67 -0.14 -6.56 7.67
N LEU A 68 -0.54 -5.35 7.25
CA LEU A 68 0.34 -4.31 6.67
C LEU A 68 0.92 -3.34 7.72
N GLN A 69 1.32 -3.84 8.89
CA GLN A 69 1.80 -2.99 10.00
C GLN A 69 3.33 -2.88 10.07
N SER A 70 4.09 -3.62 9.26
CA SER A 70 5.55 -3.59 9.28
C SER A 70 6.11 -2.69 8.18
N SER A 71 7.05 -1.83 8.53
CA SER A 71 7.81 -1.06 7.54
C SER A 71 8.65 -1.96 6.62
N GLU A 72 8.94 -3.20 7.02
CA GLU A 72 9.71 -4.16 6.21
C GLU A 72 8.98 -4.63 4.94
N ASP A 73 7.66 -4.43 4.88
CA ASP A 73 6.81 -4.79 3.74
C ASP A 73 6.86 -3.72 2.63
N PHE A 74 7.39 -2.54 2.95
CA PHE A 74 7.39 -1.36 2.09
C PHE A 74 8.81 -0.87 1.79
N TYR A 75 9.05 -0.57 0.53
CA TYR A 75 10.14 0.32 0.16
C TYR A 75 9.57 1.73 0.00
N ILE A 76 9.95 2.60 0.92
CA ILE A 76 9.62 4.02 0.95
C ILE A 76 10.89 4.83 1.26
N PHE A 77 10.87 6.14 1.04
CA PHE A 77 12.05 7.01 1.11
C PHE A 77 12.65 7.16 2.52
#